data_AF-A0A218KMC3-F1
#
_entry.id   AF-A0A218KMC3-F1
#
_cell.length_a   1.000
_cell.length_b   1.000
_cell.length_c   1.000
_cell.angle_alpha   90.00
_cell.angle_beta   90.00
_cell.angle_gamma   90.00
#
_symmetry.space_group_name_H-M   'P 1'
#
loop_
_entity.id
_entity.type
_entity.pdbx_description
1 polymer ?
#
loop_
_entity_poly.entity_id
_entity_poly.type
_entity_poly.pdbx_seq_one_letter_code
_entity_poly.pdbx_strand_id
1 'polypeptide(L)'
;MIKVIRTNFKTELFNIIKSVIEENNWTQQEAANVLKLDQPKVSSIVNLKTKGFSVEKIFTLLSRLNCDVEIMVKRRGNLDKGSHY
;
A
#
# COMPACT_ATOMS: atom_id res chain seq x y z
N MET A 1 8.51 -10.60 1.53
CA MET A 1 7.67 -11.28 0.51
C MET A 1 7.39 -10.28 -0.60
N ILE A 2 7.63 -10.61 -1.87
CA ILE A 2 7.29 -9.74 -3.00
C ILE A 2 5.79 -9.87 -3.29
N LYS A 3 5.00 -8.82 -3.03
CA LYS A 3 3.55 -8.82 -3.30
C LYS A 3 3.28 -8.21 -4.68
N VAL A 4 2.72 -9.01 -5.59
CA VAL A 4 2.28 -8.52 -6.91
C VAL A 4 0.87 -7.97 -6.80
N ILE A 5 0.71 -6.66 -7.04
CA ILE A 5 -0.59 -5.97 -6.98
C ILE A 5 -1.30 -6.09 -8.34
N ARG A 6 -2.48 -6.72 -8.38
CA ARG A 6 -3.28 -6.94 -9.60
C ARG A 6 -4.58 -6.12 -9.65
N THR A 7 -5.01 -5.57 -8.52
CA THR A 7 -6.29 -4.88 -8.29
C THR A 7 -6.05 -3.38 -8.00
N ASN A 8 -7.00 -2.69 -7.36
CA ASN A 8 -6.86 -1.27 -7.00
C ASN A 8 -5.62 -1.05 -6.12
N PHE A 9 -4.60 -0.43 -6.72
CA PHE A 9 -3.29 -0.25 -6.11
C PHE A 9 -3.32 0.41 -4.73
N LYS A 10 -4.14 1.45 -4.54
CA LYS A 10 -4.24 2.14 -3.25
C LYS A 10 -4.80 1.24 -2.15
N THR A 11 -5.79 0.43 -2.47
CA THR A 11 -6.40 -0.51 -1.53
C THR A 11 -5.39 -1.59 -1.10
N GLU A 12 -4.58 -2.09 -2.03
CA GLU A 12 -3.53 -3.05 -1.69
C GLU A 12 -2.44 -2.45 -0.80
N LEU A 13 -2.03 -1.21 -1.03
CA LEU A 13 -1.10 -0.53 -0.14
C LEU A 13 -1.71 -0.28 1.25
N PHE A 14 -3.00 0.07 1.33
CA PHE A 14 -3.71 0.20 2.61
C PHE A 14 -3.78 -1.14 3.35
N ASN A 15 -4.00 -2.25 2.64
CA ASN A 15 -3.96 -3.58 3.23
C ASN A 15 -2.60 -3.89 3.85
N ILE A 16 -1.49 -3.52 3.20
CA ILE A 16 -0.15 -3.70 3.78
C ILE A 16 0.00 -2.89 5.07
N ILE A 17 -0.40 -1.60 5.06
CA ILE A 17 -0.37 -0.76 6.27
C ILE A 17 -1.21 -1.38 7.39
N LYS A 18 -2.43 -1.85 7.07
CA LYS A 18 -3.32 -2.51 8.01
C LYS A 18 -2.68 -3.76 8.60
N SER A 19 -2.10 -4.63 7.79
CA SER A 19 -1.43 -5.85 8.27
C SER A 19 -0.28 -5.53 9.22
N VAL A 20 0.54 -4.51 8.94
CA VAL A 20 1.60 -4.10 9.86
C VAL A 20 1.04 -3.61 11.19
N ILE A 21 -0.06 -2.85 11.19
CA ILE A 21 -0.75 -2.41 12.43
C ILE A 21 -1.22 -3.63 13.23
N GLU A 22 -1.85 -4.61 12.57
CA GLU A 22 -2.36 -5.84 13.19
C GLU A 22 -1.23 -6.72 13.74
N GLU A 23 -0.15 -6.92 12.99
CA GLU A 23 1.02 -7.71 13.39
C GLU A 23 1.74 -7.13 14.61
N ASN A 24 1.74 -5.81 14.75
CA ASN A 24 2.30 -5.12 15.92
C ASN A 24 1.32 -5.04 17.11
N ASN A 25 0.09 -5.56 16.96
CA ASN A 25 -0.99 -5.46 17.95
C ASN A 25 -1.30 -4.01 18.37
N TRP A 26 -1.14 -3.04 17.47
CA TRP A 26 -1.41 -1.65 17.79
C TRP A 26 -2.91 -1.34 17.73
N THR A 27 -3.37 -0.60 18.73
CA THR A 27 -4.63 0.14 18.65
C THR A 27 -4.55 1.22 17.56
N GLN A 28 -5.71 1.71 17.11
CA GLN A 28 -5.74 2.80 16.13
C GLN A 28 -5.09 4.10 16.64
N GLN A 29 -5.04 4.32 17.96
CA GLN A 29 -4.37 5.47 18.55
C GLN A 29 -2.85 5.31 18.56
N GLU A 30 -2.33 4.14 18.90
CA GLU A 30 -0.90 3.85 18.81
C GLU A 30 -0.39 3.94 17.38
N ALA A 31 -1.14 3.36 16.43
CA ALA A 31 -0.86 3.50 15.01
C ALA A 31 -0.91 4.97 14.56
N ALA A 32 -1.80 5.80 15.10
CA ALA A 32 -1.87 7.23 14.78
C ALA A 32 -0.59 7.95 15.21
N ASN A 33 -0.05 7.61 16.38
CA ASN A 33 1.21 8.17 16.90
C ASN A 33 2.39 7.77 16.00
N VAL A 34 2.53 6.48 15.68
CA VAL A 34 3.61 5.95 14.81
C VAL A 34 3.52 6.56 13.41
N LEU A 35 2.31 6.56 12.83
CA LEU A 35 2.06 7.07 11.49
C LEU A 35 2.03 8.59 11.42
N LYS A 36 2.13 9.31 12.54
CA LYS A 36 1.98 10.78 12.65
C LYS A 36 0.72 11.26 11.89
N LEU A 37 -0.41 10.67 12.25
CA LEU A 37 -1.75 10.97 11.74
C LEU A 37 -2.70 11.24 12.90
N ASP A 38 -3.90 11.75 12.59
CA ASP A 38 -5.02 11.67 13.51
C ASP A 38 -5.65 10.26 13.46
N GLN A 39 -6.31 9.85 14.55
CA GLN A 39 -6.95 8.54 14.64
C GLN A 39 -8.06 8.32 13.58
N PRO A 40 -8.87 9.33 13.18
CA PRO A 40 -9.84 9.16 12.09
C PRO A 40 -9.22 8.77 10.73
N LYS A 41 -8.04 9.29 10.39
CA LYS A 41 -7.28 8.87 9.21
C LYS A 41 -6.80 7.43 9.34
N VAL A 42 -6.37 7.00 10.52
CA VAL A 42 -6.00 5.59 10.75
C VAL A 42 -7.22 4.67 10.60
N SER A 43 -8.37 5.05 11.15
CA SER A 43 -9.62 4.32 10.94
C SER A 43 -9.98 4.22 9.45
N SER A 44 -9.77 5.28 8.68
CA SER A 44 -9.98 5.26 7.23
C SER A 44 -9.04 4.27 6.53
N ILE A 45 -7.79 4.17 6.99
CA ILE A 45 -6.82 3.19 6.47
C ILE A 45 -7.26 1.76 6.77
N VAL A 46 -7.57 1.46 8.04
CA VAL A 46 -7.99 0.11 8.49
C VAL A 46 -9.27 -0.35 7.78
N ASN A 47 -10.16 0.59 7.44
CA ASN A 47 -11.40 0.32 6.69
C ASN A 47 -11.25 0.44 5.17
N LEU A 48 -10.03 0.54 4.64
CA LEU A 48 -9.75 0.62 3.20
C LEU A 48 -10.40 1.78 2.46
N LYS A 49 -10.71 2.88 3.18
CA LYS A 49 -11.27 4.12 2.62
C LYS A 49 -10.15 5.00 2.05
N THR A 50 -9.78 4.73 0.80
CA THR A 50 -8.61 5.37 0.14
C THR A 50 -8.87 6.79 -0.37
N LYS A 51 -10.13 7.24 -0.43
CA LYS A 51 -10.48 8.60 -0.87
C LYS A 51 -9.86 9.64 0.07
N GLY A 52 -9.23 10.67 -0.50
CA GLY A 52 -8.54 11.71 0.27
C GLY A 52 -7.07 11.41 0.60
N PHE A 53 -6.54 10.25 0.21
CA PHE A 53 -5.11 9.93 0.30
C PHE A 53 -4.47 9.93 -1.08
N SER A 54 -3.43 10.75 -1.26
CA SER A 54 -2.56 10.69 -2.43
C SER A 54 -1.64 9.47 -2.34
N VAL A 55 -1.12 8.98 -3.46
CA VAL A 55 -0.22 7.81 -3.46
C VAL A 55 1.08 8.12 -2.70
N GLU A 56 1.60 9.33 -2.85
CA GLU A 56 2.79 9.84 -2.15
C GLU A 56 2.60 9.81 -0.64
N LYS A 57 1.39 10.16 -0.17
CA LYS A 57 1.07 10.07 1.26
C LYS A 57 1.12 8.62 1.73
N ILE A 58 0.62 7.68 0.94
CA ILE A 58 0.64 6.24 1.28
C ILE A 58 2.08 5.72 1.38
N PHE A 59 2.94 6.08 0.43
CA PHE A 59 4.36 5.72 0.51
C PHE A 59 5.03 6.30 1.75
N THR A 60 4.74 7.56 2.10
CA THR A 60 5.25 8.16 3.34
C THR A 60 4.84 7.36 4.58
N LEU A 61 3.62 6.81 4.61
CA LEU A 61 3.14 5.98 5.72
C LEU A 61 3.86 4.63 5.75
N LEU A 62 4.06 3.98 4.60
CA LEU A 62 4.83 2.74 4.50
C LEU A 62 6.27 2.94 4.98
N SER A 63 6.93 4.04 4.59
CA SER A 63 8.27 4.38 5.09
C SER A 63 8.31 4.58 6.60
N ARG A 64 7.27 5.17 7.21
CA ARG A 64 7.15 5.32 8.68
C ARG A 64 6.99 3.99 9.40
N LEU A 65 6.53 2.97 8.70
CA LEU A 65 6.41 1.60 9.18
C LEU A 65 7.64 0.76 8.83
N ASN A 66 8.74 1.39 8.43
CA ASN A 66 9.98 0.72 8.01
C ASN A 66 9.75 -0.30 6.89
N CYS A 67 8.73 -0.09 6.05
CA CYS A 67 8.50 -0.91 4.87
C CYS A 67 9.36 -0.40 3.72
N ASP A 68 10.20 -1.27 3.15
CA ASP A 68 10.84 -1.01 1.86
C ASP A 68 9.87 -1.31 0.72
N VAL A 69 9.74 -0.34 -0.20
CA VAL A 69 8.79 -0.41 -1.31
C VAL A 69 9.54 -0.36 -2.64
N GLU A 70 9.51 -1.46 -3.38
CA GLU A 70 10.01 -1.53 -4.75
C GLU A 70 8.84 -1.50 -5.75
N ILE A 71 8.92 -0.61 -6.74
CA ILE A 71 7.90 -0.52 -7.82
C ILE A 71 8.51 -1.05 -9.11
N MET A 72 7.96 -2.15 -9.61
CA MET A 72 8.37 -2.74 -10.87
C MET A 72 7.30 -2.52 -11.94
N VAL A 73 7.64 -1.78 -13.00
CA VAL A 73 6.76 -1.57 -14.16
C VAL A 73 7.28 -2.40 -15.34
N LYS A 74 6.44 -3.30 -15.85
CA LYS A 74 6.74 -4.12 -17.03
C LYS A 74 5.73 -3.82 -18.13
N ARG A 75 6.22 -3.62 -19.36
CA ARG A 75 5.34 -3.60 -20.54
C ARG A 75 4.75 -5.00 -20.69
N ARG A 76 3.42 -5.11 -20.75
CA ARG A 76 2.79 -6.37 -21.13
C ARG A 76 3.24 -6.66 -22.57
N GLY A 77 3.92 -7.78 -22.78
CA GLY A 77 4.39 -8.15 -24.12
C GLY A 77 3.22 -8.11 -25.09
N ASN A 78 3.41 -7.47 -26.25
CA ASN A 78 2.60 -7.84 -27.40
C ASN A 78 2.85 -9.32 -27.59
N LEU A 79 1.82 -10.15 -27.56
CA LEU A 79 1.92 -11.53 -28.02
C LEU A 79 2.70 -11.48 -29.33
N ASP A 80 3.86 -12.13 -29.35
CA ASP A 80 4.72 -12.22 -30.51
C ASP A 80 3.85 -12.67 -31.68
N LYS A 81 3.48 -11.73 -32.55
CA LYS A 81 2.97 -12.08 -33.86
C LYS A 81 4.17 -12.70 -34.53
N GLY A 82 4.15 -14.03 -34.61
CA GLY A 82 5.20 -14.85 -35.20
C GLY A 82 5.79 -14.15 -36.41
N SER A 83 7.07 -13.79 -36.29
CA SER A 83 7.88 -13.46 -37.44
C SER A 83 8.05 -14.75 -38.23
N HIS A 84 7.07 -15.04 -39.10
CA HIS A 84 7.23 -16.00 -40.18
C HIS A 84 8.05 -15.30 -41.26
N TYR A 85 9.34 -15.60 -41.29
CA TYR A 85 10.14 -15.58 -42.51
C TYR A 85 10.37 -17.02 -42.94
#